data_AF-A0A523JLI2-F1
#
_entry.id   AF-A0A523JLI2-F1
#
_cell.length_a   1.000
_cell.length_b   1.000
_cell.length_c   1.000
_cell.angle_alpha   90.00
_cell.angle_beta   90.00
_cell.angle_gamma   90.00
#
_symmetry.space_group_name_H-M   'P 1'
#
loop_
_entity.id
_entity.type
_entity.pdbx_description
1 polymer ?
#
loop_
_entity_poly.entity_id
_entity_poly.type
_entity_poly.pdbx_seq_one_letter_code
_entity_poly.pdbx_strand_id
1 'polypeptide(L)' 'MAVSLSEVLNLPLEERLRLVESIWDSIAQFPEALELTEAQRLELDRRLESYEADPNAGVPWVELKARLLADR' A
#
# COMPACT_ATOMS: atom_id res chain seq x y z
N MET A 1 13.09 -14.84 -19.34
CA MET A 1 13.79 -13.55 -19.55
C MET A 1 13.54 -12.71 -18.32
N ALA A 2 14.59 -12.15 -17.72
CA ALA A 2 14.45 -11.26 -16.57
C ALA A 2 14.32 -9.82 -17.08
N VAL A 3 13.30 -9.09 -16.62
CA VAL A 3 13.17 -7.65 -16.90
C VAL A 3 14.09 -6.90 -15.94
N SER A 4 14.95 -6.03 -16.46
CA SER A 4 15.83 -5.21 -15.64
C SER A 4 15.11 -3.95 -15.14
N LEU A 5 15.43 -3.51 -13.93
CA LEU A 5 14.88 -2.26 -13.40
C LEU A 5 15.23 -1.05 -14.29
N SER A 6 16.41 -1.06 -14.90
CA SER A 6 16.83 -0.03 -15.86
C SER A 6 15.92 0.06 -17.08
N GLU A 7 15.46 -1.07 -17.63
CA GLU A 7 14.51 -1.08 -18.75
C GLU A 7 13.16 -0.50 -18.33
N VAL A 8 12.66 -0.88 -17.15
CA VAL A 8 11.41 -0.33 -16.60
C VAL A 8 11.52 1.19 -16.40
N LEU A 9 12.64 1.68 -15.88
CA LEU A 9 12.82 3.11 -15.63
C LEU A 9 12.92 3.94 -16.92
N ASN A 10 13.34 3.34 -18.04
CA ASN A 10 13.38 3.98 -19.36
C ASN A 10 12.00 4.06 -20.04
N LEU A 11 10.98 3.37 -19.54
CA LEU A 11 9.63 3.45 -20.08
C LEU A 11 9.02 4.85 -19.82
N PRO A 12 8.12 5.32 -20.70
CA PRO A 12 7.27 6.47 -20.42
C PRO A 12 6.55 6.34 -19.08
N LEU A 13 6.28 7.46 -18.39
CA LEU A 13 5.64 7.45 -17.07
C LEU A 13 4.34 6.63 -17.04
N GLU A 14 3.47 6.79 -18.05
CA GLU A 14 2.21 6.06 -18.13
C GLU A 14 2.40 4.54 -18.22
N GLU A 15 3.40 4.09 -18.97
CA GLU A 15 3.71 2.67 -19.09
C GLU A 15 4.28 2.11 -17.78
N ARG A 16 5.11 2.89 -17.09
CA ARG A 16 5.59 2.52 -15.75
C ARG A 16 4.44 2.38 -14.76
N LEU A 17 3.48 3.31 -14.77
CA LEU A 17 2.31 3.25 -13.90
C LEU A 17 1.46 2.01 -14.20
N ARG A 18 1.17 1.72 -15.48
CA ARG A 18 0.44 0.51 -15.88
C ARG A 18 1.17 -0.78 -15.46
N LEU A 19 2.50 -0.79 -15.58
CA LEU A 19 3.29 -1.95 -15.17
C LEU A 19 3.27 -2.14 -13.65
N VAL A 20 3.40 -1.05 -12.88
CA VAL A 20 3.29 -1.09 -11.41
C VAL A 20 1.92 -1.64 -10.99
N GLU A 21 0.84 -1.15 -11.60
CA GLU A 21 -0.52 -1.65 -11.35
C GLU A 21 -0.64 -3.14 -11.69
N SER A 22 -0.17 -3.56 -12.86
CA SER A 22 -0.24 -4.96 -13.29
C SER A 22 0.55 -5.90 -12.37
N ILE A 23 1.72 -5.46 -11.90
CA ILE A 23 2.52 -6.21 -10.92
C ILE A 23 1.78 -6.28 -9.59
N TRP A 24 1.19 -5.17 -9.14
CA TRP A 24 0.44 -5.11 -7.90
C TRP A 24 -0.77 -6.05 -7.92
N ASP A 25 -1.54 -6.06 -9.01
CA ASP A 25 -2.66 -6.98 -9.22
C ASP A 25 -2.20 -8.43 -9.23
N SER A 26 -1.07 -8.72 -9.86
CA SER A 26 -0.51 -10.07 -9.88
C SER A 26 -0.10 -10.54 -8.48
N ILE A 27 0.47 -9.66 -7.64
CA ILE A 27 0.83 -10.00 -6.26
C ILE A 27 -0.43 -10.25 -5.43
N ALA A 28 -1.47 -9.45 -5.62
CA ALA A 28 -2.73 -9.57 -4.89
C ALA A 28 -3.46 -10.91 -5.16
N GLN A 29 -3.12 -11.63 -6.23
CA GLN A 29 -3.67 -12.97 -6.53
C GLN A 29 -3.11 -14.08 -5.64
N PHE A 30 -2.04 -13.82 -4.87
CA PHE A 30 -1.38 -14.81 -4.01
C PHE A 30 -1.37 -14.37 -2.53
N PRO A 31 -2.54 -14.16 -1.90
CA PRO A 31 -2.61 -13.68 -0.52
C PRO A 31 -1.93 -14.62 0.48
N GLU A 32 -1.92 -15.93 0.21
CA GLU A 32 -1.26 -16.94 1.04
C GLU A 32 0.26 -16.88 1.01
N ALA A 33 0.86 -16.24 0.00
CA ALA A 33 2.32 -16.10 -0.08
C ALA A 33 2.88 -15.16 1.00
N LEU A 34 2.02 -14.35 1.64
CA LEU A 34 2.37 -13.47 2.74
C LEU A 34 1.66 -13.94 4.01
N GLU A 35 2.25 -14.94 4.67
CA GLU A 35 1.75 -15.40 5.96
C GLU A 35 1.89 -14.29 7.01
N LEU A 36 0.75 -13.86 7.56
CA LEU A 36 0.74 -12.98 8.73
C LEU A 36 1.08 -13.79 9.98
N THR A 37 1.87 -13.20 10.86
CA THR A 37 1.97 -13.69 12.24
C THR A 37 0.65 -13.48 12.96
N GLU A 38 0.40 -14.24 14.02
CA GLU A 38 -0.83 -14.10 14.81
C GLU A 38 -0.98 -12.70 15.41
N ALA A 39 0.12 -12.12 15.89
CA ALA A 39 0.13 -10.75 16.41
C ALA A 39 -0.26 -9.72 15.33
N GLN A 40 0.15 -9.92 14.08
CA GLN A 40 -0.24 -9.03 12.97
C GLN A 40 -1.72 -9.18 12.61
N ARG A 41 -2.26 -10.41 12.57
CA ARG A 41 -3.70 -10.62 12.35
C ARG A 41 -4.54 -9.90 13.40
N LEU A 42 -4.23 -10.14 14.68
CA LEU A 42 -4.94 -9.52 15.80
C LEU A 42 -4.90 -7.99 15.75
N GLU A 43 -3.77 -7.40 15.37
CA GLU A 43 -3.67 -5.94 15.23
C GLU A 43 -4.48 -5.40 14.05
N LEU A 44 -4.57 -6.14 12.94
CA LEU A 44 -5.41 -5.76 11.81
C LEU A 44 -6.89 -5.84 12.16
N ASP A 45 -7.33 -6.92 12.81
CA ASP A 45 -8.72 -7.09 13.26
C ASP A 45 -9.11 -5.96 14.24
N ARG A 46 -8.25 -5.68 15.23
CA ARG A 46 -8.47 -4.58 16.18
C ARG A 46 -8.61 -3.22 15.49
N ARG A 47 -7.80 -2.95 14.46
CA ARG A 47 -7.88 -1.68 13.70
C ARG A 47 -9.13 -1.61 12.85
N LEU A 48 -9.54 -2.72 12.26
CA LEU A 48 -10.76 -2.80 11.47
C LEU A 48 -11.99 -2.56 12.34
N GLU A 49 -12.10 -3.24 13.49
CA GLU A 49 -13.17 -3.02 14.46
C GLU A 49 -13.23 -1.57 14.95
N SER A 50 -12.06 -0.97 15.23
CA SER A 50 -11.98 0.44 15.63
C SER A 50 -12.47 1.40 14.54
N TYR A 51 -12.20 1.10 13.26
CA TYR A 51 -12.66 1.91 12.14
C TYR A 51 -14.15 1.71 11.87
N GLU A 52 -14.67 0.49 11.98
CA GLU A 52 -16.10 0.21 11.86
C GLU A 52 -16.92 0.89 12.96
N ALA A 53 -16.38 0.96 14.17
CA ALA A 53 -16.99 1.68 15.29
C ALA A 53 -16.99 3.21 15.11
N ASP A 54 -15.93 3.77 14.51
CA ASP A 54 -15.85 5.20 14.17
C ASP A 54 -15.12 5.44 12.84
N PRO A 55 -15.87 5.51 11.72
CA PRO A 55 -15.29 5.76 10.40
C PRO A 55 -14.62 7.14 10.27
N ASN A 56 -14.92 8.08 11.19
CA ASN A 56 -14.39 9.44 11.17
C ASN A 56 -13.18 9.62 12.10
N ALA A 57 -12.69 8.55 12.74
CA ALA A 57 -11.50 8.58 13.58
C ALA A 57 -10.19 8.86 12.80
N GLY A 58 -10.23 8.74 11.47
CA GLY A 58 -9.13 9.07 10.59
C GLY A 58 -8.97 10.58 10.37
N VAL A 59 -7.77 10.99 9.92
CA VAL A 59 -7.52 12.36 9.45
C VAL A 59 -7.35 12.38 7.94
N PRO A 60 -7.81 13.42 7.24
CA PRO A 60 -7.55 13.58 5.82
C PRO A 60 -6.05 13.54 5.52
N TRP A 61 -5.66 12.86 4.44
CA TRP A 61 -4.26 12.72 4.06
C TRP A 61 -3.55 14.08 3.90
N VAL A 62 -4.25 15.08 3.36
CA VAL A 62 -3.71 16.43 3.18
C VAL A 62 -3.31 17.05 4.52
N GLU A 63 -4.12 16.87 5.57
CA GLU A 63 -3.86 17.38 6.91
C GLU A 63 -2.68 16.64 7.57
N LEU A 64 -2.69 15.30 7.52
CA LEU A 64 -1.60 14.50 8.05
C LEU A 64 -0.26 14.82 7.39
N LYS A 65 -0.27 14.96 6.06
CA LYS A 65 0.91 15.31 5.27
C LYS A 65 1.43 16.70 5.63
N ALA A 66 0.53 17.69 5.79
CA ALA A 66 0.92 19.02 6.23
C ALA A 66 1.61 19.00 7.60
N ARG A 67 1.06 18.24 8.57
CA ARG A 67 1.66 18.06 9.90
C ARG A 67 3.06 17.43 9.83
N LEU A 68 3.21 16.32 9.11
CA LEU A 68 4.50 15.61 8.98
C LEU A 68 5.59 16.45 8.32
N LEU A 69 5.23 17.37 7.43
CA LEU A 69 6.17 18.28 6.77
C LEU A 69 6.48 19.53 7.59
N ALA A 70 5.57 19.94 8.49
CA ALA A 70 5.77 21.05 9.41
C ALA A 70 6.67 20.68 10.60
N ASP A 71 6.70 19.40 10.98
CA ASP A 71 7.56 18.86 12.06
C ASP A 71 9.02 18.61 11.62
N ARG A 72 9.40 19.01 10.40
CA ARG A 72 10.77 18.95 9.88
C ARG A 72 11.43 20.32 9.86
#